data_AF-A0A7X9F5T3-F1
#
_entry.id   AF-A0A7X9F5T3-F1
#
_cell.length_a   1.000
_cell.length_b   1.000
_cell.length_c   1.000
_cell.angle_alpha   90.00
_cell.angle_beta   90.00
_cell.angle_gamma   90.00
#
_symmetry.space_group_name_H-M   'P 1'
#
loop_
_entity.id
_entity.type
_entity.pdbx_description
1 polymer ?
#
loop_
_entity_poly.entity_id
_entity_poly.type
_entity_poly.pdbx_seq_one_letter_code
_entity_poly.pdbx_strand_id
1 'polypeptide(L)'
;GIIVDDRLDLRDVEGGWDFTTPEQYKVAKWPEVNGKRVPWETCQTFSGSWGYYRDETTWKSPAQLLELLIESVSKGGNLLLNVGPTARGAFDHRAQERLVAMGEWMKVNSRSIYGCTEAPAGITAPDNTLLTYNPVTNRLYIHMLAYPLGRLTLTGMADKVKYVQFLHDASEISMSAPREGGQNDLSLTLPVLKPPVEIPVLEVYLK
;
A
#
# COMPACT_ATOMS: atom_id res chain seq x y z
N GLY A 1 24.27 -7.00 9.34
CA GLY A 1 24.46 -8.05 8.34
C GLY A 1 24.25 -7.47 6.95
N ILE A 2 24.42 -8.28 5.92
CA ILE A 2 24.01 -8.00 4.53
C ILE A 2 22.69 -8.74 4.31
N ILE A 3 21.80 -8.21 3.45
CA ILE A 3 20.57 -8.87 3.03
C ILE A 3 20.75 -9.29 1.56
N VAL A 4 20.45 -10.55 1.24
CA VAL A 4 20.66 -11.17 -0.07
C VAL A 4 19.30 -11.62 -0.64
N ASP A 5 19.11 -11.40 -1.94
CA ASP A 5 17.92 -11.91 -2.63
C ASP A 5 17.98 -13.43 -2.85
N ASP A 6 16.95 -14.00 -3.45
CA ASP A 6 16.82 -15.42 -3.72
C ASP A 6 17.26 -15.83 -5.13
N ARG A 7 18.05 -15.01 -5.83
CA ARG A 7 18.37 -15.18 -7.26
C ARG A 7 19.72 -15.84 -7.56
N LEU A 8 20.49 -16.19 -6.52
CA LEU A 8 21.77 -16.88 -6.67
C LEU A 8 21.65 -18.41 -6.76
N ASP A 9 20.44 -18.95 -6.79
CA ASP A 9 20.16 -20.40 -6.76
C ASP A 9 20.76 -21.11 -5.53
N LEU A 10 20.83 -20.42 -4.39
CA LEU A 10 21.38 -20.92 -3.11
C LEU A 10 20.28 -21.16 -2.06
N ARG A 11 19.06 -21.51 -2.49
CA ARG A 11 17.92 -21.67 -1.57
C ARG A 11 18.06 -22.86 -0.62
N ASP A 12 18.86 -23.84 -0.99
CA ASP A 12 19.23 -25.03 -0.22
C ASP A 12 20.42 -24.78 0.72
N VAL A 13 21.11 -23.65 0.59
CA VAL A 13 22.23 -23.27 1.44
C VAL A 13 21.73 -22.42 2.60
N GLU A 14 22.08 -22.81 3.83
CA GLU A 14 21.77 -22.03 5.02
C GLU A 14 22.42 -20.63 4.92
N GLY A 15 21.59 -19.58 5.02
CA GLY A 15 22.04 -18.20 4.85
C GLY A 15 22.34 -17.79 3.39
N GLY A 16 21.95 -18.60 2.40
CA GLY A 16 22.15 -18.29 0.98
C GLY A 16 21.22 -17.21 0.42
N TRP A 17 20.17 -16.82 1.16
CA TRP A 17 19.14 -15.85 0.78
C TRP A 17 18.36 -15.35 2.01
N ASP A 18 17.75 -14.17 1.92
CA ASP A 18 16.98 -13.54 3.01
C ASP A 18 15.53 -13.20 2.64
N PHE A 19 15.26 -12.91 1.35
CA PHE A 19 13.93 -12.52 0.88
C PHE A 19 13.66 -13.02 -0.54
N THR A 20 12.38 -13.13 -0.90
CA THR A 20 11.98 -13.56 -2.25
C THR A 20 11.64 -12.39 -3.17
N THR A 21 11.88 -12.54 -4.48
CA THR A 21 11.81 -11.45 -5.47
C THR A 21 10.77 -11.67 -6.59
N PRO A 22 9.46 -11.71 -6.30
CA PRO A 22 8.42 -11.80 -7.33
C PRO A 22 8.50 -10.61 -8.30
N GLU A 23 8.79 -10.90 -9.57
CA GLU A 23 9.09 -9.88 -10.58
C GLU A 23 7.90 -9.59 -11.49
N GLN A 24 7.56 -8.31 -11.68
CA GLN A 24 6.57 -7.83 -12.66
C GLN A 24 5.14 -8.39 -12.53
N TYR A 25 4.77 -8.98 -11.40
CA TYR A 25 3.38 -9.33 -11.08
C TYR A 25 3.01 -9.00 -9.64
N LYS A 26 1.71 -8.85 -9.39
CA LYS A 26 1.13 -8.64 -8.06
C LYS A 26 0.97 -9.98 -7.36
N VAL A 27 1.53 -10.14 -6.16
CA VAL A 27 1.28 -11.35 -5.35
C VAL A 27 -0.16 -11.36 -4.84
N ALA A 28 -0.81 -12.52 -4.84
CA ALA A 28 -2.19 -12.63 -4.35
C ALA A 28 -2.27 -12.61 -2.81
N LYS A 29 -1.24 -13.15 -2.14
CA LYS A 29 -1.10 -13.22 -0.68
C LYS A 29 0.38 -13.11 -0.31
N TRP A 30 0.66 -12.94 0.99
CA TRP A 30 2.02 -12.98 1.51
C TRP A 30 2.73 -14.28 1.06
N PRO A 31 3.88 -14.21 0.38
CA PRO A 31 4.66 -15.37 -0.02
C PRO A 31 5.07 -16.26 1.15
N GLU A 32 5.01 -17.57 0.93
CA GLU A 32 5.35 -18.58 1.93
C GLU A 32 6.38 -19.56 1.35
N VAL A 33 7.37 -19.93 2.16
CA VAL A 33 8.31 -21.02 1.87
C VAL A 33 8.17 -22.03 3.01
N ASN A 34 7.93 -23.30 2.66
CA ASN A 34 7.68 -24.38 3.63
C ASN A 34 6.57 -24.03 4.64
N GLY A 35 5.50 -23.36 4.18
CA GLY A 35 4.35 -22.97 5.01
C GLY A 35 4.61 -21.80 5.97
N LYS A 36 5.75 -21.11 5.87
CA LYS A 36 6.07 -19.93 6.68
C LYS A 36 6.16 -18.70 5.78
N ARG A 37 5.59 -17.59 6.25
CA ARG A 37 5.72 -16.28 5.60
C ARG A 37 7.18 -15.88 5.52
N VAL A 38 7.59 -15.38 4.37
CA VAL A 38 8.95 -14.88 4.14
C VAL A 38 8.93 -13.40 3.77
N PRO A 39 9.98 -12.64 4.11
CA PRO A 39 10.18 -11.32 3.56
C PRO A 39 10.21 -11.39 2.03
N TRP A 40 9.68 -10.37 1.37
CA TRP A 40 9.65 -10.31 -0.07
C TRP A 40 9.67 -8.87 -0.58
N GLU A 41 10.18 -8.70 -1.78
CA GLU A 41 10.23 -7.43 -2.48
C GLU A 41 9.81 -7.64 -3.93
N THR A 42 8.87 -6.84 -4.43
CA THR A 42 8.60 -6.80 -5.87
C THR A 42 9.33 -5.65 -6.51
N CYS A 43 10.03 -5.98 -7.59
CA CYS A 43 10.70 -5.01 -8.43
C CYS A 43 9.74 -4.61 -9.57
N GLN A 44 9.48 -3.31 -9.70
CA GLN A 44 8.56 -2.75 -10.69
C GLN A 44 9.20 -1.59 -11.44
N THR A 45 8.79 -1.42 -12.68
CA THR A 45 9.19 -0.31 -13.56
C THR A 45 8.09 0.75 -13.63
N PHE A 46 8.44 1.99 -13.97
CA PHE A 46 7.43 3.02 -14.30
C PHE A 46 6.66 2.70 -15.59
N SER A 47 7.22 1.86 -16.48
CA SER A 47 6.69 1.54 -17.81
C SER A 47 6.97 0.07 -18.17
N GLY A 48 7.08 -0.31 -19.45
CA GLY A 48 7.49 -1.66 -19.87
C GLY A 48 9.00 -1.91 -19.90
N SER A 49 9.83 -0.91 -19.55
CA SER A 49 11.29 -1.00 -19.67
C SER A 49 12.03 -0.74 -18.36
N TRP A 50 13.07 -1.53 -18.10
CA TRP A 50 14.03 -1.33 -17.01
C TRP A 50 15.04 -0.22 -17.34
N GLY A 51 15.65 -0.29 -18.53
CA GLY A 51 16.54 0.75 -19.04
C GLY A 51 15.77 1.95 -19.61
N TYR A 52 16.48 3.06 -19.87
CA TYR A 52 15.89 4.17 -20.60
C TYR A 52 15.47 3.75 -22.01
N TYR A 53 14.18 3.90 -22.31
CA TYR A 53 13.63 3.72 -23.65
C TYR A 53 12.86 5.00 -24.06
N ARG A 54 13.39 5.71 -25.06
CA ARG A 54 12.87 7.01 -25.50
C ARG A 54 11.39 6.92 -25.92
N ASP A 55 11.07 5.91 -26.70
CA ASP A 55 9.76 5.77 -27.37
C ASP A 55 8.76 4.94 -26.55
N GLU A 56 9.08 4.66 -25.28
CA GLU A 56 8.16 4.02 -24.35
C GLU A 56 6.99 4.95 -24.00
N THR A 57 5.76 4.47 -24.14
CA THR A 57 4.53 5.25 -23.95
C THR A 57 3.60 4.66 -22.89
N THR A 58 3.87 3.46 -22.36
CA THR A 58 2.99 2.77 -21.39
C THR A 58 3.31 3.15 -19.94
N TRP A 59 3.55 4.43 -19.68
CA TRP A 59 3.93 4.90 -18.34
C TRP A 59 2.76 4.83 -17.37
N LYS A 60 2.96 4.17 -16.23
CA LYS A 60 2.00 4.10 -15.13
C LYS A 60 1.70 5.50 -14.59
N SER A 61 0.46 5.75 -14.20
CA SER A 61 0.05 6.98 -13.54
C SER A 61 0.52 7.03 -12.07
N PRO A 62 0.56 8.21 -11.42
CA PRO A 62 0.82 8.31 -9.98
C PRO A 62 -0.10 7.42 -9.14
N ALA A 63 -1.40 7.38 -9.45
CA ALA A 63 -2.36 6.49 -8.79
C ALA A 63 -1.96 5.01 -8.88
N GLN A 64 -1.59 4.53 -10.08
CA GLN A 64 -1.17 3.14 -10.27
C GLN A 64 0.11 2.81 -9.49
N LEU A 65 1.05 3.74 -9.41
CA LEU A 65 2.30 3.55 -8.66
C LEU A 65 2.07 3.54 -7.15
N LEU A 66 1.20 4.42 -6.65
CA LEU A 66 0.79 4.41 -5.24
C LEU A 66 0.01 3.14 -4.89
N GLU A 67 -0.89 2.68 -5.77
CA GLU A 67 -1.59 1.41 -5.59
C GLU A 67 -0.59 0.24 -5.49
N LEU A 68 0.42 0.18 -6.36
CA LEU A 68 1.48 -0.84 -6.29
C LEU A 68 2.23 -0.80 -4.95
N LEU A 69 2.54 0.39 -4.44
CA LEU A 69 3.21 0.56 -3.14
C LEU A 69 2.31 0.05 -2.00
N ILE A 70 1.08 0.54 -1.93
CA ILE A 70 0.11 0.21 -0.89
C ILE A 70 -0.18 -1.30 -0.91
N GLU A 71 -0.35 -1.88 -2.10
CA GLU A 71 -0.63 -3.30 -2.27
C GLU A 71 0.54 -4.21 -1.88
N SER A 72 1.78 -3.74 -2.08
CA SER A 72 2.96 -4.48 -1.63
C SER A 72 3.01 -4.52 -0.10
N VAL A 73 2.82 -3.36 0.54
CA VAL A 73 2.81 -3.24 2.01
C VAL A 73 1.63 -3.97 2.64
N SER A 74 0.44 -3.93 2.02
CA SER A 74 -0.75 -4.62 2.52
C SER A 74 -0.62 -6.14 2.55
N LYS A 75 0.41 -6.68 1.89
CA LYS A 75 0.76 -8.11 1.88
C LYS A 75 2.14 -8.36 2.49
N GLY A 76 2.63 -7.41 3.29
CA GLY A 76 3.84 -7.53 4.08
C GLY A 76 5.15 -7.48 3.30
N GLY A 77 5.14 -6.90 2.11
CA GLY A 77 6.32 -6.80 1.25
C GLY A 77 6.79 -5.37 1.00
N ASN A 78 7.92 -5.31 0.31
CA ASN A 78 8.52 -4.08 -0.17
C ASN A 78 8.24 -3.87 -1.67
N LEU A 79 8.26 -2.60 -2.08
CA LEU A 79 8.27 -2.20 -3.48
C LEU A 79 9.63 -1.59 -3.81
N LEU A 80 10.35 -2.20 -4.75
CA LEU A 80 11.51 -1.60 -5.40
C LEU A 80 11.08 -0.99 -6.73
N LEU A 81 11.08 0.34 -6.82
CA LEU A 81 10.66 1.06 -8.02
C LEU A 81 11.88 1.52 -8.84
N ASN A 82 12.08 0.92 -10.01
CA ASN A 82 13.23 1.17 -10.89
C ASN A 82 13.11 2.49 -11.66
N VAL A 83 14.21 3.22 -11.82
CA VAL A 83 14.35 4.35 -12.75
C VAL A 83 15.54 4.09 -13.67
N GLY A 84 15.30 4.02 -14.98
CA GLY A 84 16.37 3.93 -15.99
C GLY A 84 16.89 5.33 -16.38
N PRO A 85 18.14 5.71 -16.03
CA PRO A 85 18.69 6.99 -16.43
C PRO A 85 18.96 7.06 -17.93
N THR A 86 18.91 8.26 -18.48
CA THR A 86 19.36 8.55 -19.85
C THR A 86 20.87 8.28 -20.00
N ALA A 87 21.35 8.20 -21.25
CA ALA A 87 22.78 8.07 -21.55
C ALA A 87 23.66 9.24 -21.04
N ARG A 88 23.04 10.35 -20.59
CA ARG A 88 23.71 11.47 -19.93
C ARG A 88 23.71 11.37 -18.40
N GLY A 89 23.23 10.26 -17.84
CA GLY A 89 23.12 10.04 -16.39
C GLY A 89 21.97 10.79 -15.71
N ALA A 90 21.07 11.44 -16.47
CA ALA A 90 19.93 12.16 -15.91
C ALA A 90 18.66 11.31 -15.90
N PHE A 91 17.78 11.52 -14.93
CA PHE A 91 16.44 10.92 -14.94
C PHE A 91 15.56 11.55 -16.02
N ASP A 92 14.71 10.73 -16.64
CA ASP A 92 13.69 11.21 -17.56
C ASP A 92 12.65 12.05 -16.81
N HIS A 93 12.22 13.17 -17.40
CA HIS A 93 11.19 14.05 -16.83
C HIS A 93 9.91 13.31 -16.43
N ARG A 94 9.51 12.26 -17.16
CA ARG A 94 8.33 11.43 -16.86
C ARG A 94 8.49 10.70 -15.53
N ALA A 95 9.70 10.18 -15.25
CA ALA A 95 10.00 9.56 -13.97
C ALA A 95 10.03 10.60 -12.84
N GLN A 96 10.63 11.76 -13.08
CA GLN A 96 10.69 12.86 -12.09
C GLN A 96 9.29 13.32 -11.68
N GLU A 97 8.40 13.57 -12.64
CA GLU A 97 7.00 13.97 -12.40
C GLU A 97 6.28 12.98 -11.46
N ARG A 98 6.43 11.68 -11.72
CA ARG A 98 5.78 10.62 -10.93
C ARG A 98 6.40 10.47 -9.55
N LEU A 99 7.73 10.55 -9.45
CA LEU A 99 8.44 10.55 -8.17
C LEU A 99 8.02 11.75 -7.30
N VAL A 100 7.87 12.94 -7.88
CA VAL A 100 7.36 14.12 -7.17
C VAL A 100 5.94 13.88 -6.68
N ALA A 101 5.03 13.40 -7.54
CA ALA A 101 3.65 13.12 -7.16
C ALA A 101 3.56 12.08 -6.02
N MET A 102 4.32 10.99 -6.10
CA MET A 102 4.42 10.01 -5.01
C MET A 102 5.01 10.61 -3.74
N GLY A 103 6.04 11.45 -3.88
CA GLY A 103 6.67 12.16 -2.77
C GLY A 103 5.69 13.06 -2.02
N GLU A 104 4.88 13.86 -2.73
CA GLU A 104 3.85 14.71 -2.12
C GLU A 104 2.82 13.88 -1.35
N TRP A 105 2.38 12.75 -1.91
CA TRP A 105 1.47 11.84 -1.20
C TRP A 105 2.12 11.24 0.06
N MET A 106 3.38 10.81 -0.04
CA MET A 106 4.12 10.22 1.08
C MET A 106 4.34 11.21 2.22
N LYS A 107 4.49 12.52 1.95
CA LYS A 107 4.67 13.54 3.01
C LYS A 107 3.56 13.49 4.07
N VAL A 108 2.33 13.24 3.64
CA VAL A 108 1.15 13.24 4.52
C VAL A 108 0.67 11.85 4.90
N ASN A 109 0.97 10.82 4.09
CA ASN A 109 0.44 9.46 4.29
C ASN A 109 1.50 8.40 4.65
N SER A 110 2.78 8.75 4.74
CA SER A 110 3.87 7.77 4.98
C SER A 110 3.73 6.91 6.24
N ARG A 111 3.00 7.37 7.27
CA ARG A 111 2.70 6.57 8.47
C ARG A 111 1.90 5.29 8.18
N SER A 112 1.18 5.26 7.06
CA SER A 112 0.45 4.08 6.57
C SER A 112 1.31 3.11 5.76
N ILE A 113 2.59 3.45 5.52
CA ILE A 113 3.53 2.66 4.72
C ILE A 113 4.68 2.17 5.59
N TYR A 114 5.41 3.08 6.22
CA TYR A 114 6.58 2.72 7.02
C TYR A 114 6.19 1.98 8.30
N GLY A 115 6.84 0.84 8.54
CA GLY A 115 6.53 -0.04 9.67
C GLY A 115 5.16 -0.71 9.60
N CYS A 116 4.47 -0.60 8.46
CA CYS A 116 3.19 -1.26 8.24
C CYS A 116 3.36 -2.61 7.55
N THR A 117 2.33 -3.44 7.67
CA THR A 117 2.27 -4.80 7.12
C THR A 117 0.81 -5.18 6.82
N GLU A 118 0.57 -6.46 6.51
CA GLU A 118 -0.76 -7.00 6.31
C GLU A 118 -1.68 -6.78 7.52
N ALA A 119 -2.95 -6.49 7.24
CA ALA A 119 -3.95 -6.32 8.28
C ALA A 119 -4.16 -7.62 9.09
N PRO A 120 -4.52 -7.52 10.39
CA PRO A 120 -4.84 -8.68 11.21
C PRO A 120 -5.91 -9.58 10.58
N ALA A 121 -5.76 -10.89 10.77
CA ALA A 121 -6.72 -11.87 10.27
C ALA A 121 -8.15 -11.56 10.76
N GLY A 122 -9.13 -11.74 9.87
CA GLY A 122 -10.55 -11.48 10.16
C GLY A 122 -10.98 -10.02 10.02
N ILE A 123 -10.08 -9.12 9.61
CA ILE A 123 -10.45 -7.77 9.16
C ILE A 123 -10.53 -7.78 7.63
N THR A 124 -11.72 -7.48 7.10
CA THR A 124 -11.96 -7.43 5.66
C THR A 124 -11.82 -6.00 5.16
N ALA A 125 -11.10 -5.82 4.05
CA ALA A 125 -11.04 -4.54 3.36
C ALA A 125 -12.41 -4.20 2.76
N PRO A 126 -12.95 -2.99 2.99
CA PRO A 126 -14.10 -2.50 2.25
C PRO A 126 -13.86 -2.48 0.72
N ASP A 127 -14.94 -2.47 -0.06
CA ASP A 127 -14.86 -2.41 -1.52
C ASP A 127 -14.01 -1.22 -2.01
N ASN A 128 -13.18 -1.49 -3.02
CA ASN A 128 -12.25 -0.51 -3.62
C ASN A 128 -11.28 0.13 -2.61
N THR A 129 -10.90 -0.62 -1.57
CA THR A 129 -9.88 -0.20 -0.60
C THR A 129 -8.79 -1.25 -0.43
N LEU A 130 -7.66 -0.80 0.11
CA LEU A 130 -6.60 -1.67 0.63
C LEU A 130 -6.35 -1.33 2.09
N LEU A 131 -5.89 -2.32 2.87
CA LEU A 131 -5.57 -2.14 4.28
C LEU A 131 -4.08 -2.31 4.52
N THR A 132 -3.49 -1.42 5.30
CA THR A 132 -2.17 -1.65 5.91
C THR A 132 -2.30 -1.51 7.42
N TYR A 133 -1.40 -2.16 8.17
CA TYR A 133 -1.46 -2.20 9.62
C TYR A 133 -0.10 -1.99 10.25
N ASN A 134 -0.02 -1.10 11.23
CA ASN A 134 1.17 -0.92 12.04
C ASN A 134 1.02 -1.68 13.38
N PRO A 135 1.76 -2.79 13.58
CA PRO A 135 1.67 -3.59 14.80
C PRO A 135 2.26 -2.90 16.03
N VAL A 136 3.16 -1.93 15.85
CA VAL A 136 3.80 -1.21 16.96
C VAL A 136 2.85 -0.18 17.55
N THR A 137 2.16 0.57 16.70
CA THR A 137 1.23 1.61 17.15
C THR A 137 -0.20 1.11 17.34
N ASN A 138 -0.50 -0.12 16.91
CA ASN A 138 -1.86 -0.67 16.82
C ASN A 138 -2.78 0.26 16.01
N ARG A 139 -2.37 0.58 14.77
CA ARG A 139 -3.12 1.42 13.84
C ARG A 139 -3.41 0.66 12.57
N LEU A 140 -4.69 0.67 12.17
CA LEU A 140 -5.13 0.19 10.87
C LEU A 140 -5.30 1.39 9.93
N TYR A 141 -4.87 1.26 8.69
CA TYR A 141 -5.00 2.28 7.67
C TYR A 141 -5.86 1.78 6.52
N ILE A 142 -6.84 2.58 6.13
CA ILE A 142 -7.75 2.26 5.01
C ILE A 142 -7.44 3.19 3.85
N HIS A 143 -6.92 2.62 2.76
CA HIS A 143 -6.53 3.34 1.55
C HIS A 143 -7.65 3.26 0.54
N MET A 144 -8.30 4.38 0.23
CA MET A 144 -9.46 4.42 -0.67
C MET A 144 -9.02 4.61 -2.12
N LEU A 145 -8.90 3.51 -2.87
CA LEU A 145 -8.50 3.53 -4.28
C LEU A 145 -9.57 4.19 -5.16
N ALA A 146 -10.84 3.96 -4.82
CA ALA A 146 -11.96 4.74 -5.31
C ALA A 146 -12.66 5.42 -4.13
N TYR A 147 -12.81 6.74 -4.19
CA TYR A 147 -13.42 7.49 -3.10
C TYR A 147 -14.94 7.29 -3.08
N PRO A 148 -15.53 6.76 -2.00
CA PRO A 148 -16.95 6.46 -1.94
C PRO A 148 -17.81 7.71 -1.76
N LEU A 149 -19.08 7.61 -2.15
CA LEU A 149 -20.06 8.69 -1.95
C LEU A 149 -20.58 8.68 -0.50
N GLY A 150 -19.92 9.46 0.35
CA GLY A 150 -20.43 9.90 1.65
C GLY A 150 -20.44 8.85 2.78
N ARG A 151 -20.32 7.56 2.48
CA ARG A 151 -20.22 6.50 3.51
C ARG A 151 -19.26 5.40 3.13
N LEU A 152 -18.61 4.85 4.15
CA LEU A 152 -17.81 3.63 4.06
C LEU A 152 -18.19 2.72 5.23
N THR A 153 -18.48 1.45 4.95
CA THR A 153 -18.88 0.46 5.97
C THR A 153 -17.72 -0.46 6.29
N LEU A 154 -17.42 -0.63 7.59
CA LEU A 154 -16.46 -1.60 8.09
C LEU A 154 -17.22 -2.77 8.73
N THR A 155 -17.20 -3.94 8.08
CA THR A 155 -17.94 -5.12 8.53
C THR A 155 -17.35 -5.70 9.82
N GLY A 156 -18.18 -5.90 10.84
CA GLY A 156 -17.77 -6.52 12.11
C GLY A 156 -16.69 -5.77 12.90
N MET A 157 -16.68 -4.43 12.83
CA MET A 157 -15.65 -3.54 13.39
C MET A 157 -16.16 -2.56 14.46
N ALA A 158 -17.46 -2.49 14.74
CA ALA A 158 -18.02 -1.47 15.65
C ALA A 158 -17.49 -1.57 17.09
N ASP A 159 -17.27 -2.80 17.58
CA ASP A 159 -16.67 -3.05 18.89
C ASP A 159 -15.13 -2.96 18.90
N LYS A 160 -14.47 -3.00 17.73
CA LYS A 160 -12.99 -2.97 17.60
C LYS A 160 -12.41 -1.59 17.37
N VAL A 161 -13.20 -0.62 16.92
CA VAL A 161 -12.73 0.73 16.59
C VAL A 161 -13.02 1.71 17.73
N LYS A 162 -11.99 2.48 18.10
CA LYS A 162 -12.07 3.55 19.10
C LYS A 162 -12.29 4.93 18.46
N TYR A 163 -11.61 5.20 17.35
CA TYR A 163 -11.56 6.51 16.72
C TYR A 163 -11.08 6.39 15.27
N VAL A 164 -11.54 7.29 14.40
CA VAL A 164 -11.13 7.34 12.99
C VAL A 164 -10.89 8.79 12.59
N GLN A 165 -9.81 9.03 11.85
CA GLN A 165 -9.51 10.33 11.25
C GLN A 165 -8.97 10.16 9.84
N PHE A 166 -9.01 11.22 9.04
CA PHE A 166 -8.18 11.30 7.85
C PHE A 166 -6.70 11.40 8.24
N LEU A 167 -5.85 10.67 7.54
CA LEU A 167 -4.42 10.62 7.86
C LEU A 167 -3.70 11.94 7.52
N HIS A 168 -4.12 12.61 6.45
CA HIS A 168 -3.42 13.75 5.88
C HIS A 168 -3.56 15.05 6.70
N ASP A 169 -4.67 15.24 7.41
CA ASP A 169 -4.97 16.46 8.16
C ASP A 169 -5.52 16.21 9.58
N ALA A 170 -5.62 14.95 10.00
CA ALA A 170 -6.19 14.53 11.29
C ALA A 170 -7.65 14.97 11.52
N SER A 171 -8.41 15.27 10.45
CA SER A 171 -9.84 15.56 10.60
C SER A 171 -10.61 14.31 11.00
N GLU A 172 -11.42 14.43 12.06
CA GLU A 172 -12.20 13.33 12.62
C GLU A 172 -13.29 12.85 11.65
N ILE A 173 -13.49 11.53 11.62
CA ILE A 173 -14.57 10.88 10.87
C ILE A 173 -15.67 10.44 11.82
N SER A 174 -16.89 10.89 11.54
CA SER A 174 -18.07 10.50 12.33
C SER A 174 -18.39 9.02 12.14
N MET A 175 -18.53 8.31 13.26
CA MET A 175 -18.85 6.90 13.34
C MET A 175 -20.30 6.69 13.81
N SER A 176 -21.03 5.80 13.16
CA SER A 176 -22.41 5.47 13.52
C SER A 176 -22.74 4.02 13.19
N ALA A 177 -23.84 3.50 13.76
CA ALA A 177 -24.40 2.24 13.29
C ALA A 177 -24.89 2.40 11.83
N PRO A 178 -24.64 1.42 10.95
CA PRO A 178 -25.14 1.48 9.58
C PRO A 178 -26.67 1.41 9.54
N ARG A 179 -27.26 1.98 8.48
CA ARG A 179 -28.72 1.92 8.25
C ARG A 179 -29.18 0.53 7.82
N GLU A 180 -28.32 -0.16 7.06
CA GLU A 180 -28.49 -1.52 6.57
C GLU A 180 -27.13 -2.22 6.71
N GLY A 181 -27.09 -3.46 7.20
CA GLY A 181 -25.84 -4.18 7.44
C GLY A 181 -25.95 -5.29 8.47
N GLY A 182 -24.83 -5.96 8.72
CA GLY A 182 -24.71 -7.04 9.70
C GLY A 182 -24.65 -6.55 11.14
N GLN A 183 -24.83 -7.47 12.08
CA GLN A 183 -24.61 -7.21 13.50
C GLN A 183 -23.12 -6.83 13.69
N ASN A 184 -22.86 -5.73 14.42
CA ASN A 184 -21.51 -5.20 14.73
C ASN A 184 -20.77 -4.47 13.57
N ASP A 185 -21.47 -4.10 12.50
CA ASP A 185 -20.90 -3.26 11.43
C ASP A 185 -20.78 -1.79 11.86
N LEU A 186 -19.79 -1.08 11.32
CA LEU A 186 -19.52 0.33 11.60
C LEU A 186 -19.65 1.18 10.32
N SER A 187 -20.49 2.20 10.33
CA SER A 187 -20.61 3.16 9.23
C SER A 187 -19.77 4.40 9.54
N LEU A 188 -18.85 4.72 8.64
CA LEU A 188 -18.06 5.94 8.63
C LEU A 188 -18.71 6.97 7.69
N THR A 189 -18.91 8.19 8.16
CA THR A 189 -19.46 9.29 7.34
C THR A 189 -18.32 10.11 6.76
N LEU A 190 -18.23 10.12 5.43
CA LEU A 190 -17.16 10.79 4.69
C LEU A 190 -17.69 12.08 4.05
N PRO A 191 -16.84 13.10 3.86
CA PRO A 191 -17.22 14.28 3.10
C PRO A 191 -17.51 13.90 1.64
N VAL A 192 -18.46 14.58 1.01
CA VAL A 192 -18.83 14.33 -0.39
C VAL A 192 -17.66 14.63 -1.34
N LEU A 193 -16.91 15.69 -1.04
CA LEU A 193 -15.72 16.05 -1.81
C LEU A 193 -14.54 15.17 -1.36
N LYS A 194 -13.87 14.55 -2.33
CA LYS A 194 -12.61 13.84 -2.10
C LYS A 194 -11.58 14.84 -1.53
N PRO A 195 -10.87 14.50 -0.44
CA PRO A 195 -9.74 15.30 0.01
C PRO A 195 -8.70 15.51 -1.12
N PRO A 196 -7.93 16.61 -1.09
CA PRO A 196 -7.00 16.99 -2.15
C PRO A 196 -5.69 16.16 -2.11
N VAL A 197 -5.81 14.84 -2.03
CA VAL A 197 -4.71 13.87 -2.09
C VAL A 197 -5.05 12.78 -3.10
N GLU A 198 -4.04 12.19 -3.73
CA GLU A 198 -4.24 11.19 -4.80
C GLU A 198 -5.10 10.01 -4.33
N ILE A 199 -4.66 9.32 -3.27
CA ILE A 199 -5.38 8.24 -2.58
C ILE A 199 -5.63 8.67 -1.13
N PRO A 200 -6.85 9.04 -0.72
CA PRO A 200 -7.11 9.42 0.67
C PRO A 200 -7.04 8.20 1.60
N VAL A 201 -6.46 8.41 2.78
CA VAL A 201 -6.23 7.36 3.78
C VAL A 201 -6.94 7.71 5.08
N LEU A 202 -7.64 6.75 5.66
CA LEU A 202 -8.15 6.84 7.03
C LEU A 202 -7.18 6.16 7.99
N GLU A 203 -6.90 6.81 9.11
CA GLU A 203 -6.20 6.22 10.26
C GLU A 203 -7.23 5.77 11.30
N VAL A 204 -7.26 4.47 11.56
CA VAL A 204 -8.20 3.80 12.47
C VAL A 204 -7.46 3.39 13.73
N TYR A 205 -7.95 3.89 14.86
CA TYR A 205 -7.45 3.56 16.19
C TYR A 205 -8.24 2.35 16.68
N LEU A 206 -7.57 1.20 16.76
CA LEU A 206 -8.17 -0.01 17.30
C LEU A 206 -8.21 0.05 18.84
N LYS A 207 -9.15 -0.68 19.44
CA LYS A 207 -9.23 -0.86 20.90
C LYS A 207 -8.16 -1.80 21.42
#